data_AF-A0A318PN45-F1
#
_entry.id   AF-A0A318PN45-F1
#
_cell.length_a   1.000
_cell.length_b   1.000
_cell.length_c   1.000
_cell.angle_alpha   90.00
_cell.angle_beta   90.00
_cell.angle_gamma   90.00
#
_symmetry.space_group_name_H-M   'P 1'
#
loop_
_entity.id
_entity.type
_entity.pdbx_description
1 polymer ?
#
loop_
_entity_poly.entity_id
_entity_poly.type
_entity_poly.pdbx_seq_one_letter_code
_entity_poly.pdbx_strand_id
1 'polypeptide(L)'
;MTFRGFTYRLKPTALQEESFLQFAGVCRLVWNLALEQRRNHWRNYQARTGDNLNYVTQARELTILRREVDFVRAVSQTSQQYALKAL
;
A
#
# COMPACT_ATOMS: atom_id res chain seq x y z
N MET A 1 -6.04 -21.15 29.23
CA MET A 1 -6.87 -19.99 28.81
C MET A 1 -7.32 -20.24 27.38
N THR A 2 -8.62 -20.32 27.13
CA THR A 2 -9.15 -20.59 25.78
C THR A 2 -9.69 -19.29 25.21
N PHE A 3 -8.99 -18.72 24.22
CA PHE A 3 -9.47 -17.53 23.52
C PHE A 3 -10.52 -17.95 22.48
N ARG A 4 -11.73 -17.40 22.58
CA ARG A 4 -12.77 -17.60 21.57
C ARG A 4 -12.75 -16.42 20.59
N GLY A 5 -12.61 -16.72 19.30
CA GLY A 5 -12.78 -15.75 18.23
C GLY A 5 -14.21 -15.79 17.70
N PHE A 6 -14.84 -14.62 17.56
CA PHE A 6 -16.17 -14.49 16.96
C PHE A 6 -16.03 -13.74 15.63
N THR A 7 -16.68 -14.25 14.58
CA THR A 7 -16.73 -13.59 13.27
C THR A 7 -18.11 -13.00 13.07
N TYR A 8 -18.17 -11.72 12.74
CA TYR A 8 -19.42 -11.01 12.47
C TYR A 8 -19.44 -10.50 11.03
N ARG A 9 -20.62 -10.54 10.40
CA ARG A 9 -20.82 -9.90 9.09
C ARG A 9 -20.89 -8.39 9.27
N LEU A 10 -20.06 -7.66 8.53
CA LEU A 10 -20.16 -6.21 8.44
C LEU A 10 -21.43 -5.82 7.66
N LYS A 11 -22.15 -4.81 8.15
CA LYS A 11 -23.29 -4.18 7.47
C LYS A 11 -22.96 -2.70 7.23
N PRO A 12 -22.05 -2.40 6.29
CA PRO A 12 -21.63 -1.03 6.04
C PRO A 12 -22.78 -0.19 5.47
N THR A 13 -22.72 1.11 5.70
CA THR A 13 -23.53 2.07 4.94
C THR A 13 -22.95 2.26 3.54
N ALA A 14 -23.71 2.82 2.60
CA ALA A 14 -23.23 3.08 1.24
C ALA A 14 -21.91 3.88 1.21
N LEU A 15 -21.78 4.90 2.08
CA LEU A 15 -20.55 5.70 2.20
C LEU A 15 -19.35 4.87 2.70
N GLN A 16 -19.59 3.91 3.59
CA GLN A 16 -18.54 3.01 4.09
C GLN A 16 -18.12 2.00 3.01
N GLU A 17 -19.06 1.48 2.22
CA GLU A 17 -18.77 0.59 1.09
C GLU A 17 -17.88 1.29 0.06
N GLU A 18 -18.22 2.51 -0.32
CA GLU A 18 -17.40 3.33 -1.22
C GLU A 18 -15.99 3.55 -0.65
N SER A 19 -15.91 3.89 0.64
CA SER A 19 -14.61 4.04 1.32
C SER A 19 -13.80 2.75 1.28
N PHE A 20 -14.41 1.57 1.53
CA PHE A 20 -13.70 0.30 1.48
C PHE A 20 -13.18 -0.04 0.08
N LEU A 21 -13.97 0.26 -0.96
CA LEU A 21 -13.54 0.10 -2.35
C LEU A 21 -12.35 1.01 -2.68
N GLN A 22 -12.37 2.25 -2.20
CA GLN A 22 -11.24 3.18 -2.35
C GLN A 22 -9.98 2.63 -1.66
N PHE A 23 -10.09 2.14 -0.43
CA PHE A 23 -8.98 1.51 0.29
C PHE A 23 -8.40 0.32 -0.49
N ALA A 24 -9.25 -0.58 -0.97
CA ALA A 24 -8.83 -1.74 -1.75
C ALA A 24 -8.14 -1.32 -3.06
N GLY A 25 -8.69 -0.33 -3.76
CA GLY A 25 -8.15 0.20 -5.01
C GLY A 25 -6.76 0.84 -4.82
N VAL A 26 -6.61 1.71 -3.83
CA VAL A 26 -5.33 2.37 -3.54
C VAL A 26 -4.27 1.36 -3.09
N CYS A 27 -4.62 0.41 -2.21
CA CYS A 27 -3.67 -0.62 -1.79
C CYS A 27 -3.22 -1.50 -2.96
N ARG A 28 -4.14 -1.89 -3.85
CA ARG A 28 -3.80 -2.63 -5.08
C ARG A 28 -2.87 -1.84 -5.98
N LEU A 29 -3.14 -0.54 -6.18
CA LEU A 29 -2.27 0.34 -6.98
C LEU A 29 -0.86 0.40 -6.39
N VAL A 30 -0.73 0.69 -5.09
CA VAL A 30 0.56 0.79 -4.40
C VAL A 30 1.35 -0.51 -4.50
N TRP A 31 0.69 -1.66 -4.26
CA TRP A 31 1.31 -2.96 -4.40
C TRP A 31 1.79 -3.23 -5.83
N ASN A 32 0.95 -2.97 -6.83
CA ASN A 32 1.29 -3.20 -8.24
C ASN A 32 2.48 -2.35 -8.68
N LEU A 33 2.49 -1.05 -8.34
CA LEU A 33 3.60 -0.16 -8.67
C LEU A 33 4.89 -0.63 -8.00
N ALA A 34 4.83 -0.96 -6.72
CA ALA A 34 6.00 -1.42 -6.00
C ALA A 34 6.53 -2.76 -6.51
N LEU A 35 5.65 -3.70 -6.91
CA LEU A 35 6.06 -4.94 -7.54
C LEU A 35 6.76 -4.68 -8.88
N GLU A 36 6.16 -3.84 -9.72
CA GLU A 36 6.69 -3.49 -11.03
C GLU A 36 8.10 -2.89 -10.92
N GLN A 37 8.28 -1.94 -10.00
CA GLN A 37 9.59 -1.36 -9.71
C GLN A 37 10.63 -2.44 -9.32
N ARG A 38 10.28 -3.34 -8.39
CA ARG A 38 11.19 -4.41 -7.92
C ARG A 38 11.54 -5.41 -9.01
N ARG A 39 10.59 -5.74 -9.89
CA ARG A 39 10.82 -6.72 -10.96
C ARG A 39 11.61 -6.15 -12.12
N ASN A 40 11.21 -4.96 -12.58
CA ASN A 40 11.61 -4.47 -13.90
C ASN A 40 12.57 -3.28 -13.85
N HIS A 41 12.64 -2.55 -12.73
CA HIS A 41 13.36 -1.28 -12.66
C HIS A 41 14.51 -1.25 -11.65
N TRP A 42 14.72 -2.33 -10.88
CA TRP A 42 15.72 -2.37 -9.80
C TRP A 42 17.14 -2.09 -10.29
N ARG A 43 17.55 -2.58 -11.47
CA ARG A 43 18.91 -2.35 -12.01
C ARG A 43 19.15 -0.87 -12.31
N ASN A 44 18.17 -0.24 -12.96
CA ASN A 44 18.26 1.17 -13.31
C ASN A 44 18.21 2.05 -12.07
N TYR A 45 17.39 1.66 -11.08
CA TYR A 45 17.37 2.33 -9.78
C TYR A 45 18.74 2.26 -9.11
N GLN A 46 19.30 1.05 -8.95
CA GLN A 46 20.59 0.84 -8.29
C GLN A 46 21.73 1.56 -9.01
N ALA A 47 21.75 1.57 -10.35
CA ALA A 47 22.76 2.28 -11.13
C ALA A 47 22.71 3.81 -10.92
N ARG A 48 21.52 4.37 -10.66
CA ARG A 48 21.32 5.82 -10.47
C ARG A 48 21.52 6.29 -9.04
N THR A 49 21.11 5.48 -8.06
CA THR A 49 21.05 5.88 -6.65
C THR A 49 22.16 5.26 -5.82
N GLY A 50 22.76 4.15 -6.28
CA GLY A 50 23.63 3.31 -5.47
C GLY A 50 22.89 2.45 -4.44
N ASP A 51 21.57 2.58 -4.34
CA ASP A 51 20.74 1.91 -3.33
C ASP A 51 19.97 0.72 -3.89
N ASN A 52 19.56 -0.17 -2.98
CA ASN A 52 18.66 -1.27 -3.30
C ASN A 52 17.19 -0.84 -3.24
N LEU A 53 16.41 -1.31 -4.21
CA LEU A 53 14.98 -1.09 -4.24
C LEU A 53 14.26 -2.13 -3.35
N ASN A 54 14.09 -1.78 -2.07
CA ASN A 54 13.49 -2.64 -1.04
C ASN A 54 12.29 -1.94 -0.36
N TYR A 55 11.69 -2.61 0.64
CA TYR A 55 10.56 -2.06 1.40
C TYR A 55 10.84 -0.67 1.99
N VAL A 56 12.01 -0.45 2.60
CA VAL A 56 12.34 0.82 3.26
C VAL A 56 12.39 1.96 2.24
N THR A 57 13.00 1.70 1.08
CA THR A 57 13.03 2.65 -0.04
C THR A 57 11.61 2.98 -0.52
N GLN A 58 10.80 1.96 -0.80
CA GLN A 58 9.43 2.17 -1.30
C GLN A 58 8.50 2.79 -0.27
N ALA A 59 8.72 2.57 1.03
CA ALA A 59 7.98 3.25 2.09
C ALA A 59 8.28 4.77 2.13
N ARG A 60 9.52 5.18 1.81
CA ARG A 60 9.89 6.60 1.64
C ARG A 60 9.24 7.18 0.39
N GLU A 61 9.30 6.48 -0.74
CA GLU A 61 8.63 6.89 -1.98
C GLU A 61 7.11 7.03 -1.79
N LEU A 62 6.48 6.09 -1.07
CA LEU A 62 5.06 6.18 -0.73
C LEU A 62 4.73 7.44 0.09
N THR A 63 5.64 7.88 0.96
CA THR A 63 5.46 9.13 1.73
C THR A 63 5.43 10.34 0.80
N ILE A 64 6.30 10.35 -0.22
CA ILE A 64 6.33 11.40 -1.25
C ILE A 64 5.06 11.32 -2.12
N LEU A 65 4.69 10.12 -2.59
CA LEU A 65 3.50 9.91 -3.41
C LEU A 65 2.21 10.36 -2.70
N ARG A 66 2.07 10.05 -1.40
CA ARG A 66 0.95 10.54 -0.58
C ARG A 66 0.95 12.07 -0.46
N ARG A 67 2.12 12.71 -0.48
CA ARG A 67 2.20 14.18 -0.45
C ARG A 67 1.72 14.80 -1.77
N GLU A 68 1.91 14.12 -2.88
CA GLU A 68 1.63 14.68 -4.21
C GLU A 68 0.27 14.28 -4.77
N VAL A 69 -0.25 13.11 -4.37
CA VAL A 69 -1.46 12.52 -4.96
C VAL A 69 -2.54 12.33 -3.90
N ASP A 70 -3.54 13.21 -3.91
CA ASP A 70 -4.65 13.21 -2.94
C ASP A 70 -5.41 11.88 -2.94
N PHE A 71 -5.60 11.27 -4.11
CA PHE A 71 -6.23 9.94 -4.22
C PHE A 71 -5.50 8.87 -3.39
N VAL A 72 -4.15 8.88 -3.39
CA VAL A 72 -3.35 7.96 -2.58
C VAL A 72 -3.38 8.39 -1.11
N ARG A 73 -3.37 9.70 -0.83
CA ARG A 73 -3.44 10.21 0.55
C ARG A 73 -4.75 9.86 1.25
N ALA A 74 -5.84 9.77 0.50
CA ALA A 74 -7.21 9.66 1.00
C ALA A 74 -7.47 8.43 1.89
N VAL A 75 -6.64 7.38 1.79
CA VAL A 75 -6.80 6.16 2.60
C VAL A 75 -5.66 6.01 3.61
N SER A 76 -5.85 5.11 4.58
CA SER A 76 -4.90 4.89 5.67
C SER A 76 -3.49 4.56 5.19
N GLN A 77 -2.51 5.28 5.71
CA GLN A 77 -1.09 5.02 5.47
C GLN A 77 -0.71 3.61 5.97
N THR A 78 -1.28 3.15 7.08
CA THR A 78 -1.04 1.81 7.62
C THR A 78 -1.40 0.73 6.61
N SER A 79 -2.59 0.80 5.99
CA SER A 79 -3.03 -0.20 5.00
C SER A 79 -2.09 -0.27 3.79
N GLN A 80 -1.58 0.88 3.34
CA GLN A 80 -0.61 0.95 2.24
C GLN A 80 0.75 0.38 2.63
N GLN A 81 1.22 0.64 3.85
CA GLN A 81 2.47 0.07 4.37
C GLN A 81 2.36 -1.45 4.49
N TYR A 82 1.21 -1.99 4.92
CA TYR A 82 0.97 -3.43 4.91
C TYR A 82 0.98 -4.02 3.50
N ALA A 83 0.43 -3.32 2.51
CA ALA A 83 0.52 -3.74 1.11
C ALA A 83 1.99 -3.84 0.66
N LEU A 84 2.83 -2.84 0.97
CA LEU A 84 4.27 -2.89 0.65
C LEU A 84 5.03 -4.01 1.36
N LYS A 85 4.65 -4.37 2.58
CA LYS A 85 5.26 -5.47 3.36
C LYS A 85 4.89 -6.86 2.84
N ALA A 86 3.81 -6.97 2.09
CA ALA A 86 3.35 -8.22 1.50
C ALA A 86 4.05 -8.57 0.17
N LEU A 87 4.97 -7.71 -0.30
CA LEU A 87 5.84 -7.93 -1.47
C LEU A 87 7.17 -8.55 -1.07
#